data_AF-A0A1H8TV04-F1
#
_entry.id   AF-A0A1H8TV04-F1
#
_cell.length_a   1.000
_cell.length_b   1.000
_cell.length_c   1.000
_cell.angle_alpha   90.00
_cell.angle_beta   90.00
_cell.angle_gamma   90.00
#
_symmetry.space_group_name_H-M   'P 1'
#
loop_
_entity.id
_entity.type
_entity.pdbx_description
1 polymer ?
#
loop_
_entity_poly.entity_id
_entity_poly.type
_entity_poly.pdbx_seq_one_letter_code
_entity_poly.pdbx_strand_id
1 'polypeptide(L)'
;PGAVSVPDRCFRPLSWAYAGISPTETTEEPENFEHIQEHRAQIDAIDKQLVALLNERATHQLAIRALKPGAHMGLFDPKREEEIFARVQEYNQGPLYPDNLREIYATILKVSKEMPSA
;
A
#
# COMPACT_ATOMS: atom_id res chain seq x y z
N PRO A 1 -50.15 -39.00 -23.34
CA PRO A 1 -50.47 -37.78 -22.57
C PRO A 1 -50.64 -38.08 -21.08
N GLY A 2 -49.93 -37.33 -20.23
CA GLY A 2 -50.27 -37.20 -18.81
C GLY A 2 -49.50 -38.12 -17.86
N ALA A 3 -48.41 -37.59 -17.30
CA ALA A 3 -48.30 -37.23 -15.88
C ALA A 3 -46.86 -37.45 -15.41
N VAL A 4 -46.08 -36.37 -15.34
CA VAL A 4 -44.80 -36.37 -14.60
C VAL A 4 -45.15 -35.94 -13.18
N SER A 5 -45.12 -36.90 -12.26
CA SER A 5 -45.02 -36.62 -10.83
C SER A 5 -43.57 -36.28 -10.50
N VAL A 6 -43.38 -35.15 -9.84
CA VAL A 6 -42.10 -34.78 -9.24
C VAL A 6 -42.07 -35.36 -7.82
N PRO A 7 -41.03 -36.10 -7.41
CA PRO A 7 -40.66 -36.17 -6.03
C PRO A 7 -39.54 -35.17 -5.75
N ASP A 8 -39.76 -34.38 -4.71
CA ASP A 8 -38.82 -33.46 -4.12
C ASP A 8 -37.61 -34.20 -3.52
N ARG A 9 -36.42 -33.66 -3.84
CA ARG A 9 -35.21 -33.62 -3.01
C ARG A 9 -34.50 -34.94 -2.69
N CYS A 10 -33.34 -35.11 -3.33
CA CYS A 10 -32.11 -35.51 -2.62
C CYS A 10 -30.89 -34.77 -3.22
N PHE A 11 -30.17 -34.10 -2.31
CA PHE A 11 -28.88 -33.42 -2.43
C PHE A 11 -27.89 -34.11 -3.39
N ARG A 12 -27.26 -33.37 -4.31
CA ARG A 12 -26.01 -33.79 -4.97
C ARG A 12 -24.90 -32.78 -4.68
N PRO A 13 -23.74 -33.21 -4.17
CA PRO A 13 -22.66 -32.33 -3.79
C PRO A 13 -22.03 -31.70 -5.03
N LEU A 14 -21.60 -30.45 -4.89
CA LEU A 14 -20.83 -29.71 -5.90
C LEU A 14 -19.45 -30.35 -6.03
N SER A 15 -19.37 -31.36 -6.89
CA SER A 15 -18.13 -32.04 -7.18
C SER A 15 -18.10 -32.34 -8.69
N TRP A 16 -17.46 -31.43 -9.43
CA TRP A 16 -16.72 -31.73 -10.67
C TRP A 16 -17.50 -31.86 -11.99
N ALA A 17 -18.49 -31.01 -12.26
CA ALA A 17 -19.04 -30.86 -13.62
C ALA A 17 -18.35 -29.70 -14.37
N TYR A 18 -17.08 -29.90 -14.74
CA TYR A 18 -16.46 -29.18 -15.87
C TYR A 18 -15.90 -30.24 -16.83
N ALA A 19 -16.81 -30.94 -17.51
CA ALA A 19 -16.47 -31.76 -18.66
C ALA A 19 -16.51 -30.85 -19.89
N GLY A 20 -15.33 -30.49 -20.43
CA GLY A 20 -15.28 -29.81 -21.73
C GLY A 20 -14.09 -28.92 -22.06
N ILE A 21 -13.11 -28.74 -21.16
CA ILE A 21 -11.87 -28.01 -21.49
C ILE A 21 -10.76 -29.03 -21.68
N SER A 22 -10.20 -29.08 -22.88
CA SER A 22 -9.00 -29.84 -23.23
C SER A 22 -7.83 -29.42 -22.32
N PRO A 23 -7.06 -30.35 -21.73
CA PRO A 23 -5.87 -30.00 -20.98
C PRO A 23 -4.82 -29.48 -21.96
N THR A 24 -4.70 -28.17 -22.06
CA THR A 24 -3.40 -27.57 -22.36
C THR A 24 -2.72 -27.48 -21.01
N GLU A 25 -2.08 -28.58 -20.61
CA GLU A 25 -1.16 -28.61 -19.47
C GLU A 25 -0.09 -27.55 -19.72
N THR A 26 -0.22 -26.41 -19.04
CA THR A 26 0.87 -25.44 -18.90
C THR A 26 1.37 -25.62 -17.48
N THR A 27 2.46 -26.36 -17.35
CA THR A 27 3.20 -26.61 -16.11
C THR A 27 3.94 -25.35 -15.64
N GLU A 28 3.21 -24.27 -15.32
CA GLU A 28 3.78 -22.97 -14.88
C GLU A 28 3.16 -22.45 -13.56
N GLU A 29 2.16 -23.15 -13.01
CA GLU A 29 1.39 -22.71 -11.84
C GLU A 29 2.19 -22.64 -10.50
N PRO A 30 3.07 -23.61 -10.13
CA PRO A 30 3.78 -23.55 -8.85
C PRO A 30 4.94 -22.56 -8.84
N GLU A 31 5.66 -22.39 -9.96
CA GLU A 31 6.82 -21.49 -10.06
C GLU A 31 6.40 -20.01 -9.97
N ASN A 32 5.28 -19.63 -10.61
CA ASN A 32 4.73 -18.29 -10.50
C ASN A 32 4.29 -17.97 -9.07
N PHE A 33 3.74 -18.95 -8.34
CA PHE A 33 3.38 -18.78 -6.94
C PHE A 33 4.61 -18.52 -6.06
N GLU A 34 5.70 -19.27 -6.25
CA GLU A 34 6.94 -19.07 -5.50
C GLU A 34 7.55 -17.68 -5.76
N HIS A 35 7.64 -17.25 -7.02
CA HIS A 35 8.14 -15.91 -7.36
C HIS A 35 7.27 -14.77 -6.77
N ILE A 36 5.95 -14.94 -6.72
CA ILE A 36 5.06 -13.97 -6.07
C ILE A 36 5.38 -13.86 -4.56
N GLN A 37 5.65 -15.00 -3.91
CA GLN A 37 5.97 -15.03 -2.49
C GLN A 37 7.32 -14.38 -2.19
N GLU A 38 8.32 -14.56 -3.07
CA GLU A 38 9.61 -13.87 -2.97
C GLU A 38 9.46 -12.35 -3.05
N HIS A 39 8.68 -11.85 -4.02
CA HIS A 39 8.42 -10.41 -4.13
C HIS A 39 7.66 -9.85 -2.92
N ARG A 40 6.70 -10.59 -2.36
CA ARG A 40 6.02 -10.20 -1.11
C ARG A 40 6.99 -10.07 0.05
N ALA A 41 7.90 -11.04 0.22
CA ALA A 41 8.91 -10.97 1.27
C ALA A 41 9.86 -9.77 1.10
N GLN A 42 10.21 -9.42 -0.15
CA GLN A 42 10.99 -8.21 -0.45
C GLN A 42 10.21 -6.93 -0.10
N ILE A 43 8.92 -6.86 -0.44
CA ILE A 43 8.05 -5.74 -0.08
C ILE A 43 7.98 -5.59 1.45
N ASP A 44 7.76 -6.68 2.19
CA ASP A 44 7.71 -6.64 3.66
C ASP A 44 9.02 -6.12 4.28
N ALA A 45 10.16 -6.44 3.66
CA ALA A 45 11.46 -5.93 4.10
C ALA A 45 11.60 -4.42 3.85
N ILE A 46 11.12 -3.94 2.69
CA ILE A 46 11.09 -2.51 2.36
C ILE A 46 10.14 -1.76 3.31
N ASP A 47 8.97 -2.32 3.59
CA ASP A 47 7.96 -1.70 4.48
C ASP A 47 8.51 -1.50 5.89
N LYS A 48 9.29 -2.45 6.41
CA LYS A 48 10.00 -2.29 7.69
C LYS A 48 10.96 -1.10 7.66
N GLN A 49 11.70 -0.92 6.57
CA GLN A 49 12.60 0.22 6.41
C GLN A 49 11.83 1.54 6.30
N LEU A 50 10.71 1.55 5.56
CA LEU A 50 9.85 2.73 5.43
C LEU A 50 9.31 3.17 6.79
N VAL A 51 8.82 2.24 7.62
CA VAL A 51 8.33 2.58 8.97
C VAL A 51 9.45 3.15 9.83
N ALA A 52 10.65 2.58 9.78
CA ALA A 52 11.80 3.10 10.53
C ALA A 52 12.15 4.54 10.10
N LEU A 53 12.26 4.79 8.80
CA LEU A 53 12.56 6.11 8.23
C LEU A 53 11.46 7.14 8.53
N LEU A 54 10.20 6.74 8.48
CA LEU A 54 9.07 7.61 8.83
C LEU A 54 9.10 8.02 10.30
N ASN A 55 9.41 7.09 11.20
CA ASN A 55 9.57 7.38 12.62
C ASN A 55 10.77 8.29 12.88
N GLU A 56 11.92 8.04 12.24
CA GLU A 56 13.09 8.92 12.33
C GLU A 56 12.74 10.34 11.86
N ARG A 57 12.10 10.48 10.70
CA ARG A 57 11.60 11.75 10.20
C ARG A 57 10.65 12.43 11.20
N ALA A 58 9.76 11.68 11.84
CA ALA A 58 8.85 12.18 12.86
C ALA A 58 9.58 12.73 14.09
N THR A 59 10.66 12.09 14.54
CA THR A 59 11.47 12.60 15.66
C THR A 59 12.07 13.98 15.35
N HIS A 60 12.60 14.17 14.14
CA HIS A 60 13.09 15.48 13.70
C HIS A 60 11.98 16.53 13.63
N GLN A 61 10.78 16.15 13.19
CA GLN A 61 9.64 17.05 13.16
C GLN A 61 9.20 17.49 14.57
N LEU A 62 9.20 16.59 15.55
CA LEU A 62 8.92 16.92 16.95
C LEU A 62 10.00 17.82 17.56
N ALA A 63 11.27 17.54 17.28
CA ALA A 63 12.39 18.40 17.71
C ALA A 63 12.26 19.83 17.14
N ILE A 64 11.93 19.97 15.85
CA ILE A 64 11.68 21.28 15.24
C ILE A 64 10.50 21.97 15.93
N ARG A 65 9.39 21.27 16.20
CA ARG A 65 8.23 21.82 16.92
C ARG A 65 8.58 22.34 18.30
N ALA A 66 9.44 21.63 19.05
CA ALA A 66 9.89 22.07 20.37
C ALA A 66 10.73 23.36 20.33
N LEU A 67 11.44 23.62 19.22
CA LEU A 67 12.26 24.82 19.04
C LEU A 67 11.46 26.05 18.55
N LYS A 68 10.34 25.83 17.85
CA LYS A 68 9.52 26.93 17.26
C LYS A 68 9.01 27.97 18.25
N PRO A 69 8.57 27.64 19.49
CA PRO A 69 8.17 28.63 20.49
C PRO A 69 9.28 29.64 20.82
N GLY A 70 10.54 29.18 20.87
CA GLY A 70 11.70 30.03 21.09
C GLY A 70 12.10 30.90 19.90
N ALA A 71 11.61 30.56 18.71
CA ALA A 71 11.91 31.25 17.45
C ALA A 71 10.78 32.16 16.95
N HIS A 72 9.66 32.29 17.69
CA HIS A 72 8.45 33.02 17.28
C HIS A 72 7.90 32.60 15.90
N MET A 73 8.13 31.35 15.50
CA MET A 73 7.69 30.84 14.20
C MET A 73 6.32 30.16 14.32
N GLY A 74 5.47 30.36 13.32
CA GLY A 74 4.19 29.68 13.20
C GLY A 74 4.33 28.15 13.17
N LEU A 75 3.31 27.46 13.70
CA LEU A 75 3.25 25.99 13.70
C LEU A 75 3.27 25.44 12.26
N PHE A 76 2.69 26.18 11.31
CA PHE A 76 2.57 25.88 9.90
C PHE A 76 3.43 26.82 9.04
N ASP A 77 4.18 26.25 8.10
CA ASP A 77 5.02 26.98 7.15
C ASP A 77 4.75 26.45 5.73
N PRO A 78 3.89 27.14 4.94
CA PRO A 78 3.50 26.67 3.62
C PRO A 78 4.67 26.65 2.63
N LYS A 79 5.60 27.61 2.75
CA LYS A 79 6.79 27.67 1.89
C LYS A 79 7.65 26.43 2.08
N ARG A 80 7.80 25.97 3.33
CA ARG A 80 8.55 24.75 3.62
C ARG A 80 7.90 23.50 3.02
N GLU A 81 6.57 23.44 2.93
CA GLU A 81 5.87 22.30 2.33
C GLU A 81 6.07 22.26 0.81
N GLU A 82 6.01 23.40 0.14
CA GLU A 82 6.31 23.52 -1.29
C GLU A 82 7.74 23.09 -1.61
N GLU A 83 8.73 23.49 -0.80
CA GLU A 83 10.12 23.06 -0.94
C GLU A 83 10.27 21.53 -0.80
N ILE A 84 9.53 20.90 0.11
CA ILE A 84 9.54 19.44 0.28
C ILE A 84 9.00 18.77 -0.98
N PHE A 85 7.87 19.25 -1.51
CA PHE A 85 7.30 18.66 -2.73
C PHE A 85 8.23 18.79 -3.93
N ALA A 86 8.87 19.94 -4.12
CA ALA A 86 9.84 20.15 -5.20
C ALA A 86 11.03 19.16 -5.09
N ARG A 87 11.63 19.05 -3.90
CA ARG A 87 12.76 18.13 -3.68
C ARG A 87 12.41 16.67 -3.86
N VAL A 88 11.23 16.26 -3.39
CA VAL A 88 10.78 14.87 -3.56
C VAL A 88 10.64 14.51 -5.04
N GLN A 89 10.17 15.45 -5.86
CA GLN A 89 10.12 15.27 -7.30
C GLN A 89 11.50 15.18 -7.93
N GLU A 90 12.47 15.98 -7.46
CA GLU A 90 13.87 15.92 -7.92
C GLU A 90 14.55 14.58 -7.57
N TYR A 91 14.21 13.97 -6.43
CA TYR A 91 14.76 12.68 -6.01
C TYR A 91 14.13 11.49 -6.73
N ASN A 92 13.03 11.69 -7.45
CA ASN A 92 12.31 10.62 -8.11
C ASN A 92 13.06 10.09 -9.34
N GLN A 93 13.47 8.83 -9.29
CA GLN A 93 14.07 8.11 -10.43
C GLN A 93 13.12 7.06 -11.04
N GLY A 94 11.82 7.13 -10.70
CA GLY A 94 10.79 6.15 -11.07
C GLY A 94 10.67 5.01 -10.06
N PRO A 95 9.73 4.06 -10.27
CA PRO A 95 8.70 3.98 -11.33
C PRO A 95 7.44 4.82 -11.06
N LEU A 96 7.39 5.53 -9.93
CA LEU A 96 6.23 6.33 -9.53
C LEU A 96 6.15 7.65 -10.30
N TYR A 97 4.93 8.07 -10.63
CA TYR A 97 4.69 9.40 -11.19
C TYR A 97 4.93 10.49 -10.13
N PRO A 98 5.40 11.69 -10.53
CA PRO A 98 5.63 12.80 -9.61
C PRO A 98 4.40 13.19 -8.76
N ASP A 99 3.20 13.06 -9.32
CA ASP A 99 1.95 13.38 -8.62
C ASP A 99 1.65 12.38 -7.51
N ASN A 100 1.95 11.09 -7.72
CA ASN A 100 1.79 10.05 -6.69
C ASN A 100 2.71 10.32 -5.51
N LEU A 101 3.96 10.73 -5.76
CA LEU A 101 4.89 11.10 -4.71
C LEU A 101 4.40 12.33 -3.94
N ARG A 102 3.82 13.31 -4.64
CA ARG A 102 3.23 14.48 -4.00
C ARG A 102 2.09 14.06 -3.05
N GLU A 103 1.22 13.16 -3.48
CA GLU A 103 0.11 12.65 -2.66
C GLU A 103 0.59 11.90 -1.41
N ILE A 104 1.58 11.02 -1.57
CA ILE A 104 2.20 10.29 -0.46
C ILE A 104 2.80 11.28 0.55
N TYR A 105 3.59 12.25 0.08
CA TYR A 105 4.23 13.22 0.96
C TYR A 105 3.23 14.18 1.61
N ALA A 106 2.17 14.57 0.90
CA ALA A 106 1.09 15.38 1.47
C ALA A 106 0.41 14.63 2.62
N THR A 107 0.20 13.32 2.46
CA THR A 107 -0.36 12.45 3.50
C THR A 107 0.57 12.32 4.69
N ILE A 108 1.87 12.08 4.46
CA ILE A 108 2.89 12.05 5.53
C ILE A 108 2.89 13.36 6.31
N LEU A 109 2.89 14.51 5.62
CA LEU A 109 2.88 15.82 6.26
C LEU A 109 1.59 16.05 7.06
N LYS A 110 0.43 15.64 6.52
CA LYS A 110 -0.86 15.73 7.20
C LYS A 110 -0.85 14.93 8.50
N VAL A 111 -0.52 13.64 8.46
CA VAL A 111 -0.49 12.77 9.65
C VAL A 111 0.54 13.27 10.66
N SER A 112 1.71 13.71 10.19
CA SER A 112 2.74 14.24 11.07
C SER A 112 2.30 15.53 11.78
N LYS A 113 1.34 16.28 11.21
CA LYS A 113 0.79 17.47 11.87
C LYS A 113 -0.11 17.11 13.05
N GLU A 114 -0.82 15.99 12.97
CA GLU A 114 -1.77 15.51 13.97
C GLU A 114 -1.08 14.83 15.17
N MET A 115 0.22 14.50 15.05
CA MET A 115 0.98 13.91 16.15
C MET A 115 1.01 14.83 17.38
N PRO A 116 0.62 14.33 18.56
CA PRO A 116 0.72 15.09 19.80
C PRO A 116 2.20 15.32 20.14
N SER A 117 2.54 16.53 20.59
CA SER A 117 3.80 16.75 21.31
C SER A 117 3.64 16.14 22.71
N ALA A 118 4.51 15.20 23.05
CA ALA A 118 4.61 14.64 24.40
C ALA A 118 4.95 15.72 25.44
#